data_AF-A0A379Y0A0-F1
#
_entry.id   AF-A0A379Y0A0-F1
#
_cell.length_a   1.000
_cell.length_b   1.000
_cell.length_c   1.000
_cell.angle_alpha   90.00
_cell.angle_beta   90.00
_cell.angle_gamma   90.00
#
_symmetry.space_group_name_H-M   'P 1'
#
loop_
_entity.id
_entity.type
_entity.pdbx_description
1 polymer ?
#
loop_
_entity_poly.entity_id
_entity_poly.type
_entity_poly.pdbx_seq_one_letter_code
_entity_poly.pdbx_strand_id
1 'polypeptide(L)'
;MSGLTIFSDTAPQQQPLWQSRDAQEIQRQLAQIGVRFERWQADRELGDNPQPQAVIAAYQHEIDRLVAEKGYQSWDVISMRPRPRTAPGAARKIPVRTYARRG
;
A
#
# COMPACT_ATOMS: atom_id res chain seq x y z
N MET A 1 -11.52 1.65 -5.57
CA MET A 1 -11.42 2.70 -6.59
C MET A 1 -10.03 3.31 -6.48
N SER A 2 -9.31 3.47 -7.59
CA SER A 2 -7.97 4.04 -7.62
C SER A 2 -7.99 5.36 -8.38
N GLY A 3 -7.13 6.29 -8.01
CA GLY A 3 -6.98 7.57 -8.71
C GLY A 3 -5.54 8.03 -8.59
N LEU A 4 -5.00 8.56 -9.69
CA LEU A 4 -3.66 9.13 -9.73
C LEU A 4 -3.76 10.55 -10.29
N THR A 5 -3.13 11.49 -9.60
CA THR A 5 -3.03 12.89 -9.99
C THR A 5 -1.55 13.28 -9.95
N ILE A 6 -1.06 13.85 -11.05
CA ILE A 6 0.32 14.29 -11.21
C ILE A 6 0.31 15.82 -11.24
N PHE A 7 1.14 16.43 -10.39
CA PHE A 7 1.29 17.88 -10.29
C PHE A 7 2.68 18.30 -10.78
N SER A 8 2.80 19.58 -11.17
CA SER A 8 4.11 20.19 -11.44
C SER A 8 4.84 20.45 -10.13
N ASP A 9 6.15 20.23 -10.13
CA ASP A 9 7.03 20.56 -9.00
C ASP A 9 7.12 22.09 -8.78
N THR A 10 7.07 22.86 -9.87
CA THR A 10 7.22 24.32 -9.83
C THR A 10 5.93 25.08 -9.52
N ALA A 11 4.77 24.44 -9.68
CA ALA A 11 3.48 25.08 -9.46
C ALA A 11 2.41 24.06 -9.02
N PRO A 12 2.56 23.44 -7.83
CA PRO A 12 1.67 22.37 -7.37
C PRO A 12 0.23 22.83 -7.07
N GLN A 13 0.01 24.15 -6.99
CA GLN A 13 -1.29 24.78 -6.73
C GLN A 13 -2.12 24.99 -8.02
N GLN A 14 -1.52 24.81 -9.19
CA GLN A 14 -2.20 24.93 -10.48
C GLN A 14 -2.92 23.63 -10.86
N GLN A 15 -3.55 23.62 -12.03
CA GLN A 15 -4.20 22.42 -12.56
C GLN A 15 -3.20 21.25 -12.64
N PRO A 16 -3.64 20.03 -12.29
CA PRO A 16 -2.79 18.87 -12.38
C PRO A 16 -2.33 18.65 -13.82
N LEU A 17 -1.06 18.30 -13.99
CA LEU A 17 -0.48 17.96 -15.29
C LEU A 17 -1.18 16.76 -15.91
N TRP A 18 -1.64 15.84 -15.06
CA TRP A 18 -2.36 14.65 -15.48
C TRP A 18 -3.23 14.12 -14.35
N GLN A 19 -4.40 13.58 -14.70
CA GLN A 19 -5.25 12.87 -13.75
C GLN A 19 -5.98 11.72 -14.45
N SER A 20 -6.07 10.58 -13.78
CA SER A 20 -6.95 9.49 -14.22
C SER A 20 -7.45 8.67 -13.04
N ARG A 21 -8.56 7.97 -13.28
CA ARG A 21 -9.17 6.98 -12.38
C ARG A 21 -9.17 5.58 -12.98
N ASP A 22 -8.65 5.43 -14.20
CA ASP A 22 -8.56 4.13 -14.88
C ASP A 22 -7.31 3.38 -14.40
N ALA A 23 -7.49 2.17 -13.89
CA ALA A 23 -6.39 1.37 -13.36
C ALA A 23 -5.31 1.02 -14.40
N GLN A 24 -5.70 0.81 -15.66
CA GLN A 24 -4.77 0.49 -16.76
C GLN A 24 -3.94 1.72 -17.17
N GLU A 25 -4.55 2.90 -17.16
CA GLU A 25 -3.80 4.14 -17.41
C GLU A 25 -2.85 4.46 -16.26
N ILE A 26 -3.32 4.32 -15.01
CA ILE A 26 -2.49 4.50 -13.81
C ILE A 26 -1.28 3.57 -13.84
N GLN A 27 -1.50 2.29 -14.14
CA GLN A 27 -0.42 1.31 -14.24
C GLN A 27 0.62 1.72 -15.30
N ARG A 28 0.16 2.18 -16.47
CA ARG A 28 1.05 2.64 -17.55
C ARG A 28 1.87 3.87 -17.13
N GLN A 29 1.25 4.86 -16.51
CA GLN A 29 1.94 6.07 -16.04
C GLN A 29 2.98 5.74 -14.96
N LEU A 30 2.62 4.91 -13.98
CA LEU A 30 3.54 4.50 -12.92
C LEU A 30 4.68 3.63 -13.45
N ALA A 31 4.42 2.76 -14.44
CA ALA A 31 5.44 1.93 -15.05
C ALA A 31 6.54 2.75 -15.75
N GLN A 32 6.21 3.92 -16.31
CA GLN A 32 7.19 4.82 -16.97
C GLN A 32 8.28 5.32 -16.01
N ILE A 33 7.94 5.48 -14.73
CA ILE A 33 8.87 5.90 -13.68
C ILE A 33 9.42 4.71 -12.87
N GLY A 34 9.18 3.48 -13.34
CA GLY A 34 9.63 2.24 -12.67
C GLY A 34 8.81 1.87 -11.44
N VAL A 35 7.63 2.47 -11.24
CA VAL A 35 6.73 2.12 -10.14
C VAL A 35 5.77 1.02 -10.58
N ARG A 36 5.81 -0.12 -9.89
CA ARG A 36 4.89 -1.24 -10.12
C ARG A 36 3.56 -0.97 -9.43
N PHE A 37 2.48 -1.00 -10.19
CA PHE A 37 1.12 -0.91 -9.68
C PHE A 37 0.39 -2.22 -9.95
N GLU A 38 -0.10 -2.85 -8.89
CA GLU A 38 -0.86 -4.10 -8.96
C GLU A 38 -2.07 -4.05 -8.05
N ARG A 39 -3.10 -4.81 -8.45
CA ARG A 39 -4.29 -5.02 -7.63
C ARG A 39 -4.43 -6.51 -7.38
N TRP A 40 -4.15 -6.93 -6.15
CA TRP A 40 -4.34 -8.30 -5.70
C TRP A 40 -5.79 -8.50 -5.25
N GLN A 41 -6.32 -9.69 -5.50
CA GLN A 41 -7.61 -10.11 -4.97
C GLN A 41 -7.33 -10.96 -3.73
N ALA A 42 -8.09 -10.74 -2.66
CA ALA A 42 -8.01 -11.62 -1.51
C ALA A 42 -8.66 -12.95 -1.87
N ASP A 43 -7.97 -14.06 -1.59
CA ASP A 43 -8.50 -15.41 -1.83
C ASP A 43 -9.66 -15.79 -0.90
N ARG A 44 -9.94 -14.94 0.10
CA ARG A 44 -10.97 -15.16 1.11
C ARG A 44 -11.62 -13.83 1.49
N GLU A 45 -12.89 -13.89 1.88
CA GLU A 45 -13.58 -12.73 2.43
C GLU A 45 -12.92 -12.29 3.75
N LEU A 46 -12.46 -11.05 3.77
CA LEU A 46 -11.98 -10.39 4.96
C LEU A 46 -13.19 -9.67 5.58
N GLY A 47 -13.67 -10.16 6.73
CA GLY A 47 -14.77 -9.51 7.45
C GLY A 47 -14.43 -8.08 7.88
N ASP A 48 -15.37 -7.36 8.49
CA ASP A 48 -15.24 -5.92 8.80
C ASP A 48 -14.03 -5.52 9.65
N ASN A 49 -13.46 -6.46 10.41
CA ASN A 49 -12.28 -6.24 11.24
C ASN A 49 -11.35 -7.45 11.20
N PRO A 50 -10.69 -7.72 10.06
CA PRO A 50 -9.86 -8.88 9.92
C PRO A 50 -8.61 -8.70 10.79
N GLN A 51 -8.26 -9.73 11.57
CA GLN A 51 -7.00 -9.72 12.29
C GLN A 51 -5.83 -9.72 11.29
N PRO A 52 -4.68 -9.11 11.63
CA PRO A 52 -3.53 -9.05 10.73
C PRO A 52 -3.14 -10.42 10.17
N GLN A 53 -3.18 -11.49 10.99
CA GLN A 53 -2.88 -12.85 10.52
C GLN A 53 -3.87 -13.35 9.45
N ALA A 54 -5.15 -12.98 9.55
CA ALA A 54 -6.17 -13.35 8.56
C ALA A 54 -5.98 -12.62 7.23
N VAL A 55 -5.56 -11.34 7.28
CA VAL A 55 -5.21 -10.55 6.10
C VAL A 55 -3.98 -11.15 5.41
N ILE A 56 -2.94 -11.47 6.17
CA ILE A 56 -1.74 -12.14 5.65
C ILE A 56 -2.11 -13.44 4.95
N ALA A 57 -2.88 -14.31 5.62
CA ALA A 57 -3.28 -15.58 5.05
C ALA A 57 -4.14 -15.42 3.77
N ALA A 58 -4.87 -14.31 3.64
CA ALA A 58 -5.68 -14.00 2.45
C ALA A 58 -4.86 -13.53 1.24
N TYR A 59 -3.67 -13.00 1.46
CA TYR A 59 -2.75 -12.50 0.43
C TYR A 59 -1.44 -13.28 0.38
N GLN A 60 -1.37 -14.43 1.07
CA GLN A 60 -0.12 -15.18 1.25
C GLN A 60 0.45 -15.60 -0.11
N HIS A 61 -0.41 -16.00 -1.04
CA HIS A 61 0.00 -16.43 -2.37
C HIS A 61 0.72 -15.31 -3.14
N GLU A 62 0.16 -14.09 -3.11
CA GLU A 62 0.75 -12.93 -3.78
C GLU A 62 2.03 -12.46 -3.08
N ILE A 63 2.05 -12.50 -1.75
CA ILE A 63 3.24 -12.19 -0.95
C ILE A 63 4.38 -13.16 -1.30
N ASP A 64 4.10 -14.47 -1.31
CA ASP A 64 5.09 -15.50 -1.64
C ASP A 64 5.63 -15.33 -3.07
N ARG A 65 4.75 -15.03 -4.03
CA ARG A 65 5.14 -14.71 -5.41
C ARG A 65 6.06 -13.49 -5.45
N LEU A 66 5.73 -12.43 -4.73
CA LEU A 66 6.51 -11.18 -4.71
C LEU A 66 7.87 -11.38 -4.01
N VAL A 67 7.90 -12.15 -2.93
CA VAL A 67 9.12 -12.57 -2.22
C VAL A 67 10.02 -13.39 -3.15
N ALA A 68 9.46 -14.38 -3.86
CA ALA A 68 10.21 -15.22 -4.79
C ALA A 68 10.75 -14.42 -5.99
N GLU A 69 9.97 -13.47 -6.54
CA GLU A 69 10.38 -12.70 -7.72
C GLU A 69 11.45 -11.64 -7.41
N LYS A 70 11.41 -11.03 -6.22
CA LYS A 70 12.30 -9.91 -5.87
C LYS A 70 13.34 -10.25 -4.80
N GLY A 71 13.26 -11.44 -4.20
CA GLY A 71 14.13 -11.85 -3.10
C GLY A 71 13.89 -11.07 -1.82
N TYR A 72 12.68 -10.54 -1.60
CA TYR A 72 12.38 -9.79 -0.39
C TYR A 72 12.42 -10.70 0.84
N GLN A 73 13.30 -10.39 1.79
CA GLN A 73 13.51 -11.23 2.97
C GLN A 73 12.47 -10.99 4.07
N SER A 74 11.72 -9.90 4.00
CA SER A 74 10.74 -9.52 5.02
C SER A 74 9.62 -8.66 4.43
N TRP A 75 8.42 -8.87 4.93
CA TRP A 75 7.20 -8.12 4.61
C TRP A 75 6.41 -7.92 5.90
N ASP A 76 5.63 -6.84 6.00
CA ASP A 76 4.86 -6.46 7.20
C ASP A 76 3.48 -5.92 6.81
N VAL A 77 2.50 -6.02 7.71
CA VAL A 77 1.11 -5.58 7.48
C VAL A 77 0.74 -4.50 8.47
N ILE A 78 0.47 -3.29 7.96
CA ILE A 78 0.10 -2.12 8.76
C ILE A 78 -1.40 -1.85 8.63
N SER A 79 -2.12 -1.95 9.73
CA SER A 79 -3.54 -1.56 9.82
C SER A 79 -3.68 -0.19 10.47
N MET A 80 -4.11 0.81 9.72
CA MET A 80 -4.41 2.15 10.24
C MET A 80 -5.90 2.28 10.52
N ARG A 81 -6.27 2.61 11.76
CA ARG A 81 -7.65 2.91 12.16
C ARG A 81 -7.75 4.38 12.58
N PRO A 82 -8.76 5.14 12.12
CA PRO A 82 -9.00 6.49 12.60
C PRO A 82 -9.38 6.44 14.08
N ARG A 83 -8.69 7.22 14.92
CA ARG A 83 -8.99 7.30 16.35
C ARG A 83 -10.01 8.41 16.60
N PRO A 84 -11.06 8.19 17.41
CA PRO A 84 -11.89 9.27 17.89
C PRO A 84 -11.08 10.24 18.78
N ARG A 85 -11.33 11.54 18.62
CA ARG A 85 -10.58 12.66 19.23
C ARG A 85 -10.55 12.66 20.77
N THR A 86 -11.33 11.81 21.44
CA THR A 86 -11.67 11.90 22.86
C THR A 86 -11.15 10.78 23.77
N ALA A 87 -10.23 9.91 23.34
CA ALA A 87 -9.75 8.81 24.19
C ALA A 87 -8.43 9.14 24.92
N PRO A 88 -8.45 9.60 26.20
CA PRO A 88 -7.24 9.73 27.01
C PRO A 88 -6.66 8.35 27.35
N GLY A 89 -5.34 8.19 27.25
CA GLY A 89 -4.61 7.16 28.00
C GLY A 89 -4.43 5.76 27.37
N ALA A 90 -4.78 5.50 26.10
CA ALA A 90 -4.42 4.20 25.51
C ALA A 90 -3.04 4.26 24.83
N ALA A 91 -2.06 3.64 25.49
CA ALA A 91 -0.65 3.53 25.14
C ALA A 91 -0.39 3.36 23.64
N ARG A 92 0.55 4.17 23.14
CA ARG A 92 1.27 3.89 21.89
C ARG A 92 1.88 2.49 21.99
N LYS A 93 1.39 1.54 21.19
CA LYS A 93 2.23 0.44 20.69
C LYS A 93 2.61 0.77 19.25
N ILE A 94 3.51 1.73 19.12
CA ILE A 94 4.37 1.89 17.94
C ILE A 94 5.75 2.09 18.55
N PRO A 95 6.60 1.05 18.56
CA PRO A 95 7.74 1.04 17.62
C PRO A 95 8.20 -0.38 17.20
N VAL A 96 8.99 -0.66 16.15
CA VAL A 96 9.64 0.10 15.06
C VAL A 96 10.37 -0.92 14.15
N ARG A 97 10.44 -0.59 12.84
CA ARG A 97 11.46 -0.86 11.79
C ARG A 97 12.30 -2.15 11.80
N THR A 98 12.58 -2.67 10.59
CA THR A 98 14.00 -2.91 10.21
C THR A 98 14.25 -2.74 8.69
N TYR A 99 15.49 -2.36 8.36
CA TYR A 99 16.02 -1.85 7.11
C TYR A 99 15.99 -2.85 5.94
N ALA A 100 15.66 -2.37 4.73
CA ALA A 100 16.02 -3.04 3.48
C ALA A 100 17.45 -2.61 3.10
N ARG A 101 18.44 -3.45 3.37
CA ARG A 101 19.80 -3.29 2.82
C ARG A 101 19.98 -4.32 1.70
N ARG A 102 20.22 -3.83 0.48
CA ARG A 102 20.63 -4.65 -0.66
C ARG A 102 22.08 -5.10 -0.42
N GLY A 103 22.34 -6.41 -0.52
CA GLY A 103 23.71 -6.96 -0.56
C GLY A 103 24.38 -6.66 -1.88
#